data_AF-A0A131Y6R9-F1
#
_entry.id   AF-A0A131Y6R9-F1
#
_cell.length_a   1.000
_cell.length_b   1.000
_cell.length_c   1.000
_cell.angle_alpha   90.00
_cell.angle_beta   90.00
_cell.angle_gamma   90.00
#
_symmetry.space_group_name_H-M   'P 1'
#
loop_
_entity.id
_entity.type
_entity.pdbx_description
1 polymer ?
#
loop_
_entity_poly.entity_id
_entity_poly.type
_entity_poly.pdbx_seq_one_letter_code
_entity_poly.pdbx_strand_id
1 'polypeptide(L)'
;EELEKKLKSVKQKLALVQRQKYQLQRENNNLKSGLKRFLAADQVQYLEKSTMKGTAWSKDTLEKALKIRLSCGPRGFNMVRELGQPLPAARTLQRHLRDLKFMPGFKHKLIDSLAVKAVVEKESGNAAYRKKDFAAAISHYDKAIQL
;
A
#
# COMPACT_ATOMS: atom_id res chain seq x y z
N GLU A 1 -12.72 -56.94 -7.46
CA GLU A 1 -13.79 -56.15 -8.13
C GLU A 1 -14.15 -54.81 -7.50
N GLU A 2 -14.74 -54.74 -6.30
CA GLU A 2 -15.23 -53.45 -5.76
C GLU A 2 -14.09 -52.46 -5.46
N LEU A 3 -12.99 -52.96 -4.89
CA LEU A 3 -11.79 -52.17 -4.59
C LEU A 3 -11.11 -51.63 -5.86
N GLU A 4 -11.10 -52.43 -6.94
CA GLU A 4 -10.53 -52.04 -8.24
C GLU A 4 -11.38 -50.97 -8.93
N LYS A 5 -12.72 -51.11 -8.87
CA LYS A 5 -13.66 -50.08 -9.34
C LYS A 5 -13.45 -48.76 -8.59
N LYS A 6 -13.27 -48.81 -7.26
CA LYS A 6 -12.93 -47.64 -6.43
C LYS A 6 -11.58 -47.04 -6.82
N LEU A 7 -10.54 -47.86 -6.99
CA LEU A 7 -9.21 -47.40 -7.41
C LEU A 7 -9.24 -46.69 -8.77
N LYS A 8 -9.97 -47.24 -9.74
CA LYS A 8 -10.16 -46.63 -11.06
C LYS A 8 -10.87 -45.28 -10.96
N SER A 9 -11.94 -45.19 -10.17
CA SER A 9 -12.67 -43.93 -9.93
C SER A 9 -11.77 -42.86 -9.30
N VAL A 10 -10.97 -43.22 -8.29
CA VAL A 10 -10.04 -42.27 -7.63
C VAL A 10 -8.97 -41.78 -8.62
N LYS A 11 -8.39 -42.66 -9.44
CA LYS A 11 -7.42 -42.26 -10.48
C LYS A 11 -8.03 -41.27 -11.48
N GLN A 12 -9.27 -41.50 -11.90
CA GLN A 12 -9.99 -40.58 -12.79
C GLN A 12 -10.22 -39.21 -12.12
N LYS A 13 -10.66 -39.20 -10.86
CA LYS A 13 -10.83 -37.96 -10.09
C LYS A 13 -9.52 -37.20 -9.91
N LEU A 14 -8.42 -37.90 -9.63
CA LEU A 14 -7.10 -37.30 -9.48
C LEU A 14 -6.64 -36.61 -10.78
N ALA A 15 -6.80 -37.29 -11.92
CA ALA A 15 -6.46 -36.72 -13.22
C ALA A 15 -7.29 -35.46 -13.54
N LEU A 16 -8.57 -35.46 -13.18
CA LEU A 16 -9.44 -34.29 -13.34
C LEU A 16 -8.96 -33.11 -12.49
N VAL A 17 -8.70 -33.34 -11.19
CA VAL A 17 -8.23 -32.32 -10.26
C VAL A 17 -6.86 -31.76 -10.68
N GLN A 18 -5.96 -32.61 -11.19
CA GLN A 18 -4.67 -32.17 -11.72
C GLN A 18 -4.83 -31.23 -12.92
N ARG A 19 -5.71 -31.57 -13.87
CA ARG A 19 -5.99 -30.70 -15.02
C ARG A 19 -6.54 -29.34 -14.58
N GLN A 20 -7.52 -29.35 -13.67
CA GLN A 20 -8.09 -28.11 -13.11
C GLN A 20 -7.03 -27.27 -12.39
N LYS A 21 -6.14 -27.91 -11.61
CA LYS A 21 -5.02 -27.23 -10.94
C LYS A 21 -4.12 -26.52 -11.95
N TYR A 22 -3.70 -27.19 -13.02
CA TYR A 22 -2.85 -26.57 -14.05
C TYR A 22 -3.55 -25.39 -14.74
N GLN A 23 -4.84 -25.52 -15.04
CA GLN A 23 -5.62 -24.44 -15.62
C GLN A 23 -5.70 -23.22 -14.69
N LEU A 24 -6.08 -23.43 -13.42
CA LEU A 24 -6.16 -22.36 -12.43
C LEU A 24 -4.78 -21.72 -12.17
N GLN A 25 -3.71 -22.50 -12.15
CA GLN A 25 -2.35 -21.97 -12.03
C GLN A 25 -1.98 -21.07 -13.21
N ARG A 26 -2.33 -21.47 -14.44
CA ARG A 26 -2.09 -20.66 -15.64
C ARG A 26 -2.89 -19.36 -15.60
N GLU A 27 -4.17 -19.42 -15.26
CA GLU A 27 -5.04 -18.26 -15.12
C GLU A 27 -4.52 -17.29 -14.05
N ASN A 28 -4.11 -17.82 -12.89
CA ASN A 28 -3.55 -17.03 -11.80
C ASN A 28 -2.23 -16.35 -12.22
N ASN A 29 -1.35 -17.07 -12.93
CA ASN A 29 -0.10 -16.50 -13.46
C ASN A 29 -0.37 -15.37 -14.48
N ASN A 30 -1.35 -15.57 -15.37
CA ASN A 30 -1.77 -14.55 -16.34
C ASN A 30 -2.29 -13.30 -15.62
N LEU A 31 -3.20 -13.44 -14.66
CA LEU A 31 -3.71 -12.33 -13.85
C LEU A 31 -2.58 -11.62 -13.09
N LYS A 32 -1.71 -12.36 -12.41
CA LYS A 32 -0.59 -11.82 -11.65
C LYS A 32 0.39 -11.04 -12.56
N SER A 33 0.62 -11.51 -13.78
CA SER A 33 1.45 -10.78 -14.76
C SER A 33 0.78 -9.48 -15.24
N GLY A 34 -0.54 -9.47 -15.42
CA GLY A 34 -1.31 -8.26 -15.72
C GLY A 34 -1.23 -7.22 -14.60
N LEU A 35 -1.37 -7.65 -13.34
CA LEU A 35 -1.29 -6.77 -12.16
C LEU A 35 0.07 -6.07 -12.03
N LYS A 36 1.17 -6.81 -12.33
CA LYS A 36 2.54 -6.26 -12.29
C LYS A 36 2.79 -5.10 -13.26
N ARG A 37 1.90 -4.86 -14.24
CA ARG A 37 2.03 -3.72 -15.17
C ARG A 37 1.77 -2.37 -14.50
N PHE A 38 0.98 -2.33 -13.42
CA PHE A 38 0.56 -1.08 -12.77
C PHE A 38 0.69 -1.09 -11.24
N LEU A 39 0.83 -2.26 -10.63
CA LEU A 39 1.06 -2.45 -9.20
C LEU A 39 2.52 -2.80 -8.93
N ALA A 40 3.07 -2.23 -7.86
CA ALA A 40 4.37 -2.62 -7.34
C ALA A 40 4.31 -4.03 -6.70
N ALA A 41 5.46 -4.67 -6.52
CA ALA A 41 5.54 -6.05 -6.05
C ALA A 41 4.89 -6.25 -4.67
N ASP A 42 5.08 -5.31 -3.75
CA ASP A 42 4.47 -5.29 -2.42
C ASP A 42 2.95 -5.08 -2.46
N GLN A 43 2.45 -4.30 -3.44
CA GLN A 43 1.02 -4.15 -3.67
C GLN A 43 0.37 -5.46 -4.15
N VAL A 44 1.05 -6.19 -5.05
CA VAL A 44 0.60 -7.52 -5.50
C VAL A 44 0.63 -8.50 -4.32
N GLN A 45 1.70 -8.49 -3.51
CA GLN A 45 1.79 -9.32 -2.31
C GLN A 45 0.66 -9.03 -1.31
N TYR A 46 0.29 -7.75 -1.14
CA TYR A 46 -0.84 -7.38 -0.30
C TYR A 46 -2.15 -7.97 -0.83
N LEU A 47 -2.38 -7.93 -2.14
CA LEU A 47 -3.58 -8.54 -2.74
C LEU A 47 -3.61 -10.07 -2.58
N GLU A 48 -2.45 -10.73 -2.54
CA GLU A 48 -2.36 -12.17 -2.30
C GLU A 48 -2.64 -12.56 -0.84
N LYS A 49 -2.15 -11.78 0.12
CA LYS A 49 -2.19 -12.13 1.55
C LYS A 49 -3.30 -11.42 2.32
N SER A 50 -3.92 -10.40 1.74
CA SER A 50 -4.84 -9.46 2.39
C SER A 50 -4.25 -8.79 3.65
N THR A 51 -2.92 -8.79 3.79
CA THR A 51 -2.22 -8.22 4.94
C THR A 51 -0.79 -7.83 4.58
N MET A 52 -0.30 -6.75 5.20
CA MET A 52 1.11 -6.34 5.19
C MET A 52 1.81 -6.64 6.52
N LYS A 53 1.21 -7.43 7.41
CA LYS A 53 1.83 -7.75 8.70
C LYS A 53 3.19 -8.41 8.46
N GLY A 54 4.25 -7.80 9.01
CA GLY A 54 5.63 -8.29 8.86
C GLY A 54 6.30 -7.96 7.53
N THR A 55 5.70 -7.13 6.66
CA THR A 55 6.33 -6.67 5.41
C THR A 55 6.24 -5.14 5.30
N ALA A 56 7.35 -4.49 4.94
CA ALA A 56 7.37 -3.06 4.70
C ALA A 56 6.78 -2.72 3.33
N TRP A 57 6.15 -1.55 3.22
CA TRP A 57 5.76 -1.00 1.92
C TRP A 57 7.01 -0.55 1.15
N SER A 58 7.03 -0.79 -0.15
CA SER A 58 8.11 -0.34 -1.02
C SER A 58 8.08 1.19 -1.16
N LYS A 59 9.24 1.76 -1.48
CA LYS A 59 9.37 3.19 -1.74
C LYS A 59 8.44 3.67 -2.86
N ASP A 60 8.31 2.88 -3.92
CA ASP A 60 7.44 3.20 -5.06
C ASP A 60 5.96 3.26 -4.67
N THR A 61 5.52 2.35 -3.80
CA THR A 61 4.15 2.36 -3.27
C THR A 61 3.92 3.57 -2.37
N LEU A 62 4.89 3.91 -1.53
CA LEU A 62 4.81 5.10 -0.67
C LEU A 62 4.74 6.38 -1.51
N GLU A 63 5.58 6.51 -2.53
CA GLU A 63 5.58 7.65 -3.46
C GLU A 63 4.23 7.79 -4.19
N LYS A 64 3.69 6.68 -4.71
CA LYS A 64 2.34 6.65 -5.32
C LYS A 64 1.25 7.07 -4.33
N ALA A 65 1.29 6.55 -3.10
CA ALA A 65 0.33 6.89 -2.05
C ALA A 65 0.40 8.37 -1.65
N LEU A 66 1.61 8.93 -1.55
CA LEU A 66 1.82 10.35 -1.29
C LEU A 66 1.25 11.22 -2.40
N LYS A 67 1.55 10.90 -3.67
CA LYS A 67 1.03 11.64 -4.82
C LYS A 67 -0.50 11.72 -4.78
N ILE A 68 -1.17 10.59 -4.57
CA ILE A 68 -2.64 10.53 -4.46
C ILE A 68 -3.14 11.36 -3.27
N ARG A 69 -2.52 11.23 -2.10
CA ARG A 69 -2.93 11.97 -0.90
C ARG A 69 -2.78 13.48 -1.06
N LEU A 70 -1.75 13.94 -1.76
CA LEU A 70 -1.50 15.35 -2.00
C LEU A 70 -2.44 15.92 -3.07
N SER A 71 -2.67 15.19 -4.15
CA SER A 71 -3.56 15.63 -5.23
C SER A 71 -5.03 15.63 -4.83
N CYS A 72 -5.51 14.61 -4.10
CA CYS A 72 -6.93 14.41 -3.82
C CYS A 72 -7.32 14.68 -2.35
N GLY A 73 -6.36 15.05 -1.51
CA GLY A 73 -6.56 15.24 -0.07
C GLY A 73 -6.88 13.93 0.70
N PRO A 74 -7.13 14.02 2.02
CA PRO A 74 -7.37 12.85 2.87
C PRO A 74 -8.62 12.05 2.50
N ARG A 75 -9.71 12.75 2.11
CA ARG A 75 -10.98 12.10 1.73
C ARG A 75 -10.84 11.36 0.41
N GLY A 76 -10.27 11.98 -0.63
CA GLY A 76 -10.02 11.33 -1.90
C GLY A 76 -9.04 10.17 -1.79
N PHE A 77 -8.02 10.30 -0.94
CA PHE A 77 -7.12 9.18 -0.64
C PHE A 77 -7.84 7.97 -0.05
N ASN A 78 -8.74 8.18 0.91
CA ASN A 78 -9.52 7.10 1.49
C ASN A 78 -10.47 6.47 0.47
N MET A 79 -11.13 7.30 -0.36
CA MET A 79 -11.98 6.82 -1.45
C MET A 79 -11.22 5.89 -2.41
N VAL A 80 -10.01 6.28 -2.83
CA VAL A 80 -9.18 5.44 -3.72
C VAL A 80 -8.84 4.08 -3.07
N ARG A 81 -8.67 4.03 -1.75
CA ARG A 81 -8.46 2.78 -1.02
C ARG A 81 -9.73 1.95 -0.92
N GLU A 82 -10.87 2.59 -0.71
CA GLU A 82 -12.19 1.95 -0.69
C GLU A 82 -12.55 1.35 -2.05
N LEU A 83 -12.14 1.99 -3.15
CA LEU A 83 -12.24 1.45 -4.52
C LEU A 83 -11.31 0.24 -4.77
N GLY A 84 -10.51 -0.18 -3.78
CA GLY A 84 -9.68 -1.38 -3.85
C GLY A 84 -8.22 -1.14 -4.21
N GLN A 85 -7.74 0.11 -4.25
CA GLN A 85 -6.32 0.35 -4.49
C GLN A 85 -5.47 -0.15 -3.29
N PRO A 86 -4.48 -1.04 -3.52
CA PRO A 86 -3.62 -1.58 -2.47
C PRO A 86 -2.59 -0.53 -1.99
N LEU A 87 -3.02 0.37 -1.11
CA LEU A 87 -2.20 1.43 -0.51
C LEU A 87 -2.07 1.26 1.01
N PRO A 88 -0.96 1.76 1.59
CA PRO A 88 -0.80 1.86 3.04
C PRO A 88 -1.94 2.65 3.69
N ALA A 89 -2.22 2.32 4.94
CA ALA A 89 -3.10 3.14 5.76
C ALA A 89 -2.57 4.55 5.90
N ALA A 90 -3.47 5.54 6.02
CA ALA A 90 -3.11 6.94 6.18
C ALA A 90 -2.11 7.16 7.33
N ARG A 91 -2.26 6.41 8.43
CA ARG A 91 -1.33 6.45 9.58
C ARG A 91 0.05 5.88 9.25
N THR A 92 0.13 4.82 8.46
CA THR A 92 1.39 4.23 7.99
C THR A 92 2.14 5.18 7.07
N LEU A 93 1.40 5.86 6.19
CA LEU A 93 1.93 6.90 5.31
C LEU A 93 2.42 8.11 6.11
N GLN A 94 1.64 8.55 7.10
CA GLN A 94 2.00 9.65 8.01
C GLN A 94 3.26 9.35 8.83
N ARG A 95 3.44 8.10 9.28
CA ARG A 95 4.66 7.68 9.98
C ARG A 95 5.89 7.80 9.06
N HIS A 96 5.80 7.30 7.83
CA HIS A 96 6.88 7.45 6.86
C HIS A 96 7.20 8.92 6.54
N LEU A 97 6.18 9.78 6.43
CA LEU A 97 6.38 11.23 6.28
C LEU A 97 7.11 11.87 7.46
N ARG A 98 6.84 11.38 8.68
CA ARG A 98 7.57 11.84 9.86
C ARG A 98 9.03 11.41 9.80
N ASP A 99 9.29 10.16 9.43
CA ASP A 99 10.66 9.62 9.32
C ASP A 99 11.46 10.35 8.22
N LEU A 100 10.80 10.82 7.15
CA LEU A 100 11.41 11.67 6.11
C LEU A 100 11.89 13.04 6.62
N LYS A 101 11.30 13.60 7.70
CA LYS A 101 11.81 14.84 8.33
C LYS A 101 13.18 14.65 8.98
N PHE A 102 13.61 13.41 9.22
CA PHE A 102 14.79 13.08 10.02
C PHE A 102 15.89 12.35 9.25
N MET A 103 15.80 12.24 7.91
CA MET A 103 16.81 11.54 7.12
C MET A 103 17.77 12.52 6.41
N PRO A 104 19.03 12.66 6.85
CA PRO A 104 20.02 13.48 6.17
C PRO A 104 20.32 12.89 4.78
N GLY A 105 20.24 13.71 3.73
CA GLY A 105 20.61 13.30 2.37
C GLY A 105 19.47 12.78 1.49
N PHE A 106 18.22 12.76 1.95
CA PHE A 106 17.08 12.35 1.13
C PHE A 106 16.64 13.45 0.14
N LYS A 107 17.45 13.70 -0.89
CA LYS A 107 17.06 14.50 -2.06
C LYS A 107 16.25 13.61 -3.00
N HIS A 108 14.92 13.62 -2.89
CA HIS A 108 14.03 13.11 -3.93
C HIS A 108 13.36 14.29 -4.64
N LYS A 109 13.39 14.31 -5.98
CA LYS A 109 12.76 15.32 -6.85
C LYS A 109 11.28 15.61 -6.54
N LEU A 110 10.61 14.76 -5.77
CA LEU A 110 9.22 14.92 -5.35
C LEU A 110 9.05 15.77 -4.07
N ILE A 111 10.06 15.79 -3.19
CA ILE A 111 10.07 16.53 -1.90
C ILE A 111 10.31 18.03 -2.09
N ASP A 112 10.74 18.44 -3.28
CA ASP A 112 10.81 19.86 -3.66
C ASP A 112 9.44 20.46 -3.94
N SER A 113 8.37 19.66 -4.00
CA SER A 113 7.02 20.21 -4.02
C SER A 113 6.71 20.82 -2.65
N LEU A 114 6.63 22.15 -2.63
CA LEU A 114 6.22 22.97 -1.50
C LEU A 114 4.99 22.41 -0.75
N ALA A 115 4.05 21.83 -1.50
CA ALA A 115 2.87 21.15 -0.98
C ALA A 115 3.17 19.93 -0.07
N VAL A 116 4.24 19.17 -0.37
CA VAL A 116 4.68 18.07 0.50
C VAL A 116 5.17 18.65 1.82
N LYS A 117 6.02 19.69 1.78
CA LYS A 117 6.58 20.32 2.99
C LYS A 117 5.47 20.91 3.86
N ALA A 118 4.52 21.62 3.26
CA ALA A 118 3.34 22.15 3.96
C ALA A 118 2.52 21.04 4.65
N VAL A 119 2.26 19.93 3.97
CA VAL A 119 1.52 18.81 4.55
C VAL A 119 2.29 18.15 5.69
N VAL A 120 3.59 17.97 5.55
CA VAL A 120 4.43 17.39 6.60
C VAL A 120 4.51 18.32 7.82
N GLU A 121 4.56 19.64 7.64
CA GLU A 121 4.45 20.61 8.74
C GLU A 121 3.08 20.54 9.41
N LYS A 122 1.98 20.53 8.63
CA LYS A 122 0.63 20.38 9.19
C LYS A 122 0.47 19.10 10.01
N GLU A 123 0.97 17.97 9.52
CA GLU A 123 0.86 16.69 10.24
C GLU A 123 1.74 16.64 11.49
N SER A 124 2.85 17.39 11.53
CA SER A 124 3.61 17.63 12.75
C SER A 124 2.81 18.46 13.75
N GLY A 125 2.12 19.51 13.28
CA GLY A 125 1.20 20.30 14.11
C GLY A 125 0.08 19.45 14.71
N ASN A 126 -0.57 18.60 13.90
CA ASN A 126 -1.57 17.64 14.36
C ASN A 126 -1.02 16.68 15.44
N ALA A 127 0.24 16.25 15.31
CA ALA A 127 0.87 15.36 16.26
C ALA A 127 1.16 16.05 17.61
N ALA A 128 1.61 17.31 17.58
CA ALA A 128 1.81 18.14 18.77
C ALA A 128 0.48 18.47 19.45
N TYR A 129 -0.55 18.82 18.66
CA TYR A 129 -1.90 19.09 19.14
C TYR A 129 -2.49 17.90 19.91
N ARG A 130 -2.33 16.68 19.37
CA ARG A 130 -2.76 15.44 20.06
C ARG A 130 -2.02 15.19 21.38
N LYS A 131 -0.80 15.71 21.53
CA LYS A 131 -0.02 15.66 22.78
C LYS A 131 -0.37 16.82 23.74
N LYS A 132 -1.33 17.68 23.38
CA LYS A 132 -1.67 18.93 24.09
C LYS A 132 -0.52 19.94 24.15
N ASP A 133 0.49 19.80 23.28
CA ASP A 133 1.53 20.80 23.09
C ASP A 133 1.05 21.82 22.05
N PHE A 134 0.27 22.79 22.51
CA PHE A 134 -0.38 23.77 21.65
C PHE A 134 0.61 24.76 21.03
N ALA A 135 1.67 25.13 21.76
CA ALA A 135 2.69 26.06 21.28
C ALA A 135 3.46 25.45 20.09
N ALA A 136 3.89 24.19 20.21
CA ALA A 136 4.53 23.50 19.10
C ALA A 136 3.55 23.26 17.95
N ALA A 137 2.27 22.98 18.24
CA ALA A 137 1.26 22.80 17.20
C ALA A 137 1.06 24.05 16.34
N ILE A 138 0.90 25.22 16.97
CA ILE A 138 0.76 26.51 16.30
C ILE A 138 1.99 26.79 15.44
N SER A 139 3.20 26.65 16.00
CA SER A 139 4.45 26.86 15.26
C SER A 139 4.53 26.00 13.99
N HIS A 140 4.09 24.75 14.05
CA HIS A 140 4.06 23.86 12.89
C HIS A 140 2.96 24.24 11.88
N TYR A 141 1.81 24.72 12.33
CA TYR A 141 0.78 25.21 11.40
C TYR A 141 1.21 26.50 10.70
N ASP A 142 1.85 27.44 11.39
CA ASP A 142 2.36 28.67 10.79
C ASP A 142 3.40 28.38 9.71
N LYS A 143 4.33 27.46 10.00
CA LYS A 143 5.30 26.97 9.00
C LYS A 143 4.62 26.31 7.81
N ALA A 144 3.53 25.58 8.02
CA ALA A 144 2.78 24.95 6.93
C ALA A 144 2.06 25.98 6.05
N ILE A 145 1.64 27.12 6.60
CA ILE A 145 0.96 28.19 5.86
C ILE A 145 1.95 29.01 5.03
N GLN A 146 3.19 29.18 5.53
CA GLN A 146 4.24 29.93 4.86
C GLN A 146 4.91 29.19 3.69
N LEU A 147 4.68 27.89 3.58
CA LEU A 147 5.16 27.02 2.49
C LEU A 147 4.05 26.91 1.44
#